data_AF-A0A7C4SFM8-F1
#
_entry.id   AF-A0A7C4SFM8-F1
#
_cell.length_a   1.000
_cell.length_b   1.000
_cell.length_c   1.000
_cell.angle_alpha   90.00
_cell.angle_beta   90.00
_cell.angle_gamma   90.00
#
_symmetry.space_group_name_H-M   'P 1'
#
loop_
_entity.id
_entity.type
_entity.pdbx_description
1 polymer ?
#
loop_
_entity_poly.entity_id
_entity_poly.type
_entity_poly.pdbx_seq_one_letter_code
_entity_poly.pdbx_strand_id
1 'polypeptide(L)' 'MIGTVGILIWARRAGLIPSLRGQWDRLQTEGKFHLSSAVYLEALCMVGEAEL' A
#
# COMPACT_ATOMS: atom_id res chain seq x y z
N MET A 1 13.21 -3.66 -7.36
CA MET A 1 13.47 -3.05 -6.04
C MET A 1 12.25 -3.29 -5.16
N ILE A 2 12.43 -3.93 -4.00
CA ILE A 2 11.39 -3.97 -2.97
C ILE A 2 11.52 -2.68 -2.17
N GLY A 3 10.80 -1.63 -2.60
CA GLY A 3 10.58 -0.45 -1.78
C GLY A 3 9.52 -0.71 -0.71
N THR A 4 9.27 0.25 0.17
CA THR A 4 8.24 0.18 1.23
C THR A 4 6.88 -0.28 0.70
N VAL A 5 6.50 0.17 -0.50
CA VAL A 5 5.29 -0.26 -1.22
C VAL A 5 5.25 -1.76 -1.47
N GLY A 6 6.35 -2.34 -1.96
CA GLY A 6 6.45 -3.76 -2.26
C GLY A 6 6.33 -4.62 -1.01
N ILE A 7 6.88 -4.15 0.13
CA ILE A 7 6.75 -4.84 1.42
C ILE A 7 5.29 -4.84 1.87
N LEU A 8 4.59 -3.71 1.75
CA LEU A 8 3.19 -3.63 2.16
C LEU A 8 2.26 -4.48 1.27
N ILE A 9 2.49 -4.49 -0.05
CA ILE A 9 1.76 -5.35 -0.98
C ILE A 9 1.97 -6.82 -0.60
N TRP A 10 3.22 -7.22 -0.37
CA TRP A 10 3.53 -8.59 0.06
C TRP A 10 2.86 -8.92 1.41
N ALA A 11 2.97 -8.05 2.40
CA ALA A 11 2.39 -8.25 3.72
C ALA A 11 0.86 -8.40 3.64
N ARG A 12 0.21 -7.64 2.76
CA ARG A 12 -1.24 -7.77 2.51
C ARG A 12 -1.59 -9.11 1.88
N ARG A 13 -0.85 -9.52 0.83
CA ARG A 13 -1.05 -10.81 0.15
C ARG A 13 -0.76 -12.01 1.05
N ALA A 14 0.16 -11.86 1.99
CA ALA A 14 0.48 -12.85 3.01
C ALA A 14 -0.52 -12.88 4.19
N GLY A 15 -1.53 -11.99 4.20
CA GLY A 15 -2.51 -11.90 5.28
C GLY A 15 -1.97 -11.32 6.59
N LEU A 16 -0.76 -10.72 6.58
CA LEU A 16 -0.12 -10.17 7.77
C LEU A 16 -0.70 -8.80 8.17
N ILE A 17 -1.28 -8.09 7.20
CA ILE A 17 -1.99 -6.82 7.46
C ILE A 17 -3.43 -6.86 6.92
N PRO A 18 -4.37 -6.24 7.64
CA PRO A 18 -5.79 -6.30 7.31
C PRO A 18 -6.20 -5.36 6.17
N SER A 19 -5.38 -4.36 5.84
CA SER A 19 -5.60 -3.47 4.69
C SER A 19 -4.30 -2.77 4.31
N LEU A 20 -4.01 -2.76 3.01
CA LEU A 20 -2.92 -1.97 2.44
C LEU A 20 -3.21 -0.48 2.57
N ARG A 21 -4.44 -0.05 2.26
CA ARG A 21 -4.91 1.34 2.42
C ARG A 21 -4.65 1.88 3.82
N GLY A 22 -5.05 1.14 4.85
CA GLY A 22 -4.87 1.58 6.24
C GLY A 22 -3.40 1.76 6.65
N GLN A 23 -2.50 0.89 6.20
CA GLN A 23 -1.06 1.05 6.49
C GLN A 23 -0.46 2.21 5.70
N TRP A 24 -0.94 2.43 4.49
CA TRP A 24 -0.49 3.54 3.65
C TRP A 24 -0.87 4.90 4.22
N ASP A 25 -2.11 5.04 4.69
CA ASP A 25 -2.59 6.29 5.29
C ASP A 25 -1.76 6.65 6.53
N ARG A 26 -1.37 5.65 7.33
CA ARG A 26 -0.47 5.83 8.47
C ARG A 26 0.94 6.22 8.05
N LEU A 27 1.47 5.61 6.99
CA LEU A 27 2.78 6.00 6.42
C LEU A 27 2.79 7.44 5.88
N GLN A 28 1.69 7.90 5.28
CA GLN A 28 1.58 9.29 4.82
C GLN A 28 1.46 10.27 5.98
N THR A 29 0.59 9.96 6.95
CA THR A 29 0.27 10.87 8.06
C THR A 29 1.34 10.89 9.15
N GLU A 30 1.83 9.73 9.57
CA GLU A 30 2.83 9.57 10.63
C GLU A 30 4.26 9.55 10.08
N GLY A 31 4.47 8.87 8.95
CA GLY A 31 5.79 8.64 8.36
C GLY A 31 6.29 9.70 7.38
N LYS A 32 5.46 10.71 7.04
CA LYS A 32 5.73 11.71 5.99
C LYS A 32 6.15 11.09 4.65
N PHE A 33 5.67 9.88 4.38
CA PHE A 33 6.03 9.12 3.20
C PHE A 33 5.17 9.57 2.02
N HIS A 34 5.70 10.43 1.16
CA HIS A 34 4.99 10.91 -0.03
C HIS A 34 5.21 9.98 -1.21
N LEU A 35 4.11 9.54 -1.80
CA LEU A 35 4.14 8.71 -2.98
C LEU A 35 2.99 9.11 -3.90
N SER A 36 3.21 9.03 -5.21
CA SER A 36 2.20 9.45 -6.19
C SER A 36 0.90 8.67 -6.04
N SER A 37 -0.23 9.35 -6.25
CA SER A 37 -1.56 8.74 -6.22
C SER A 37 -1.71 7.62 -7.24
N ALA A 38 -0.98 7.68 -8.37
CA ALA A 38 -0.98 6.64 -9.39
C ALA A 38 -0.46 5.30 -8.84
N VAL A 39 0.69 5.32 -8.17
CA VAL A 39 1.28 4.10 -7.59
C VAL A 39 0.44 3.59 -6.42
N TYR A 40 -0.20 4.48 -5.66
CA TYR A 40 -1.14 4.07 -4.60
C TYR A 40 -2.33 3.30 -5.18
N LEU A 41 -2.98 3.84 -6.22
CA LEU A 41 -4.11 3.18 -6.87
C LEU A 41 -3.71 1.84 -7.51
N GLU A 42 -2.56 1.81 -8.18
CA GLU A 42 -2.02 0.58 -8.76
C GLU A 42 -1.76 -0.49 -7.68
N ALA A 43 -1.15 -0.10 -6.56
CA ALA A 43 -0.89 -1.00 -5.43
C ALA A 43 -2.20 -1.53 -4.80
N LEU A 44 -3.23 -0.70 -4.68
CA LEU A 44 -4.55 -1.12 -4.20
C LEU A 44 -5.21 -2.11 -5.17
N CYS A 45 -5.13 -1.87 -6.47
CA CYS A 45 -5.64 -2.80 -7.48
C CYS A 45 -4.92 -4.16 -7.39
N MET A 46 -3.59 -4.17 -7.19
CA MET A 46 -2.80 -5.40 -7.05
C MET A 46 -3.20 -6.28 -5.86
N VAL A 47 -3.83 -5.71 -4.83
CA VAL A 47 -4.30 -6.44 -3.64
C VAL A 47 -5.82 -6.57 -3.57
N GLY A 48 -6.55 -6.11 -4.60
CA GLY A 48 -8.01 -6.17 -4.66
C GLY A 48 -8.74 -5.20 -3.73
N GLU A 49 -8.08 -4.10 -3.33
CA GLU A 49 -8.66 -3.04 -2.46
C GLU A 49 -9.19 -1.82 -3.25
N ALA A 50 -9.08 -1.85 -4.59
CA ALA A 50 -9.65 -0.86 -5.50
C ALA A 50 -9.97 -1.51 -6.86
N GLU A 51 -10.94 -0.94 -7.57
CA GLU A 51 -11.23 -1.20 -8.99
C GLU A 51 -10.85 0.04 -9.80
N LEU A 52 -10.33 -0.17 -11.03
CA LEU A 52 -9.98 0.90 -11.97
C LEU A 52 -11.22 1.56 -12.57
#